data_AF-A0A1H4NR22-F1
#
_entry.id   AF-A0A1H4NR22-F1
#
_cell.length_a   1.000
_cell.length_b   1.000
_cell.length_c   1.000
_cell.angle_alpha   90.00
_cell.angle_beta   90.00
_cell.angle_gamma   90.00
#
_symmetry.space_group_name_H-M   'P 1'
#
loop_
_entity.id
_entity.type
_entity.pdbx_description
1 polymer ?
#
loop_
_entity_poly.entity_id
_entity_poly.type
_entity_poly.pdbx_seq_one_letter_code
_entity_poly.pdbx_strand_id
1 'polypeptide(L)'
;MLADIVLENVGSAADRQFRGAITQLATQLRTAQRFLFSDTSAEAMSQVAFAKPSSLLSAVPMVRLPFPTVWLEWSERRSLHRSEATESLPMPDKFGVLLETPEEGLILASYVWLHSRASAVARGLHDESARLNLSYLSSFICPSGQFPDWVPRSKWEISDEYVQRFSGNEREWDAIKALTSLESATPCRFYGALIKTVPPLQLKQLEASAAENLVGESKRVIAAIALLNSRNAIDIVDADLSKINRKRTGTKPKRLSHSIVTIKLSSRQSASAEAQHLSDAEIREHEVRGHFKVRKSGIYWWRPFIRGRSEVGVLPRKHYRVIGEIQS
;
A
#
# COMPACT_ATOMS: atom_id res chain seq x y z
N MET A 1 -14.67 -7.90 2.30
CA MET A 1 -13.28 -7.49 2.05
C MET A 1 -12.87 -7.94 0.66
N LEU A 2 -11.78 -7.42 0.10
CA LEU A 2 -11.18 -7.92 -1.13
C LEU A 2 -10.77 -9.39 -0.96
N ALA A 3 -10.22 -9.78 0.19
CA ALA A 3 -9.94 -11.19 0.49
C ALA A 3 -11.18 -12.10 0.38
N ASP A 4 -12.34 -11.65 0.85
CA ASP A 4 -13.60 -12.41 0.70
C ASP A 4 -13.99 -12.54 -0.77
N ILE A 5 -13.79 -11.48 -1.58
CA ILE A 5 -14.08 -11.51 -3.02
C ILE A 5 -13.16 -12.49 -3.74
N VAL A 6 -11.87 -12.55 -3.37
CA VAL A 6 -10.94 -13.56 -3.90
C VAL A 6 -11.45 -14.97 -3.60
N LEU A 7 -11.88 -15.25 -2.37
CA LEU A 7 -12.45 -16.55 -1.99
C LEU A 7 -13.74 -16.89 -2.75
N GLU A 8 -14.62 -15.91 -2.97
CA GLU A 8 -15.87 -16.07 -3.71
C GLU A 8 -15.63 -16.34 -5.21
N ASN A 9 -14.44 -16.00 -5.74
CA ASN A 9 -14.07 -16.20 -7.14
C ASN A 9 -13.27 -17.49 -7.41
N VAL A 10 -13.07 -18.35 -6.40
CA VAL A 10 -12.47 -19.68 -6.57
C VAL A 10 -13.31 -20.52 -7.54
N GLY A 11 -12.68 -21.05 -8.60
CA GLY A 11 -13.35 -21.82 -9.64
C GLY A 11 -14.25 -21.01 -10.56
N SER A 12 -14.22 -19.67 -10.50
CA SER A 12 -14.92 -18.79 -11.44
C SER A 12 -14.38 -18.89 -12.87
N ALA A 13 -15.05 -18.24 -13.83
CA ALA A 13 -14.54 -18.11 -15.19
C ALA A 13 -13.17 -17.41 -15.23
N ALA A 14 -13.00 -16.31 -14.49
CA ALA A 14 -11.70 -15.64 -14.32
C ALA A 14 -10.63 -16.58 -13.74
N ASP A 15 -10.96 -17.36 -12.71
CA ASP A 15 -9.98 -18.28 -12.13
C ASP A 15 -9.54 -19.35 -13.13
N ARG A 16 -10.45 -19.89 -13.94
CA ARG A 16 -10.11 -20.79 -15.04
C ARG A 16 -9.26 -20.12 -16.11
N GLN A 17 -9.57 -18.87 -16.48
CA GLN A 17 -8.77 -18.07 -17.41
C GLN A 17 -7.34 -17.87 -16.88
N PHE A 18 -7.21 -17.61 -15.58
CA PHE A 18 -5.92 -17.52 -14.89
C PHE A 18 -5.36 -18.87 -14.43
N ARG A 19 -5.88 -19.99 -14.98
CA ARG A 19 -5.39 -21.35 -14.73
C ARG A 19 -5.28 -21.71 -13.23
N GLY A 20 -6.22 -21.25 -12.42
CA GLY A 20 -6.28 -21.54 -10.99
C GLY A 20 -5.49 -20.58 -10.09
N ALA A 21 -4.99 -19.46 -10.61
CA ALA A 21 -4.23 -18.50 -9.80
C ALA A 21 -5.04 -17.93 -8.62
N ILE A 22 -6.34 -17.69 -8.80
CA ILE A 22 -7.22 -17.20 -7.72
C ILE A 22 -7.42 -18.31 -6.69
N THR A 23 -7.59 -19.57 -7.12
CA THR A 23 -7.64 -20.73 -6.22
C THR A 23 -6.37 -20.86 -5.35
N GLN A 24 -5.19 -20.67 -5.94
CA GLN A 24 -3.93 -20.74 -5.21
C GLN A 24 -3.78 -19.60 -4.21
N LEU A 25 -4.08 -18.36 -4.62
CA LEU A 25 -4.08 -17.21 -3.72
C LEU A 25 -5.08 -17.40 -2.57
N ALA A 26 -6.29 -17.82 -2.87
CA ALA A 26 -7.35 -18.09 -1.88
C ALA A 26 -6.89 -19.11 -0.83
N THR A 27 -6.05 -20.06 -1.20
CA THR A 27 -5.48 -21.04 -0.26
C THR A 27 -4.57 -20.37 0.77
N GLN A 28 -3.72 -19.45 0.34
CA GLN A 28 -2.87 -18.67 1.25
C GLN A 28 -3.69 -17.69 2.11
N LEU A 29 -4.72 -17.07 1.53
CA LEU A 29 -5.57 -16.11 2.26
C LEU A 29 -6.35 -16.75 3.42
N ARG A 30 -6.64 -18.06 3.38
CA ARG A 30 -7.33 -18.76 4.47
C ARG A 30 -6.50 -18.80 5.76
N THR A 31 -5.18 -18.82 5.65
CA THR A 31 -4.26 -18.88 6.80
C THR A 31 -3.61 -17.54 7.14
N ALA A 32 -3.64 -16.57 6.22
CA ALA A 32 -3.07 -15.23 6.44
C ALA A 32 -3.72 -14.46 7.59
N GLN A 33 -2.91 -13.74 8.39
CA GLN A 33 -3.42 -12.71 9.29
C GLN A 33 -3.83 -11.49 8.47
N ARG A 34 -5.04 -10.97 8.69
CA ARG A 34 -5.64 -9.93 7.84
C ARG A 34 -5.73 -8.59 8.56
N PHE A 35 -5.22 -7.55 7.94
CA PHE A 35 -5.30 -6.17 8.39
C PHE A 35 -6.00 -5.31 7.35
N LEU A 36 -7.12 -4.70 7.75
CA LEU A 36 -7.85 -3.74 6.93
C LEU A 36 -7.54 -2.33 7.41
N PHE A 37 -6.82 -1.54 6.61
CA PHE A 37 -6.54 -0.15 6.92
C PHE A 37 -7.76 0.73 6.65
N SER A 38 -8.07 1.63 7.58
CA SER A 38 -9.03 2.71 7.36
C SER A 38 -8.55 3.66 6.25
N ASP A 39 -9.47 4.40 5.64
CA ASP A 39 -9.15 5.43 4.64
C ASP A 39 -8.10 6.44 5.14
N THR A 40 -8.21 6.87 6.40
CA THR A 40 -7.24 7.78 7.04
C THR A 40 -5.85 7.17 7.17
N SER A 41 -5.78 5.86 7.41
CA SER A 41 -4.51 5.13 7.49
C SER A 41 -3.92 4.95 6.10
N ALA A 42 -4.75 4.67 5.09
CA ALA A 42 -4.35 4.59 3.68
C ALA A 42 -3.79 5.91 3.16
N GLU A 43 -4.42 7.03 3.50
CA GLU A 43 -3.92 8.36 3.16
C GLU A 43 -2.55 8.63 3.79
N ALA A 44 -2.35 8.29 5.06
CA ALA A 44 -1.07 8.42 5.74
C ALA A 44 0.03 7.55 5.09
N MET A 45 -0.30 6.31 4.69
CA MET A 45 0.61 5.43 3.94
C MET A 45 1.06 6.08 2.64
N SER A 46 0.11 6.58 1.85
CA SER A 46 0.40 7.25 0.59
C SER A 46 1.23 8.53 0.82
N GLN A 47 0.86 9.36 1.80
CA GLN A 47 1.58 10.60 2.10
C GLN A 47 3.06 10.33 2.40
N VAL A 48 3.37 9.35 3.26
CA VAL A 48 4.78 9.08 3.59
C VAL A 48 5.52 8.41 2.43
N ALA A 49 4.86 7.51 1.68
CA ALA A 49 5.44 6.82 0.54
C ALA A 49 5.83 7.76 -0.62
N PHE A 50 5.02 8.78 -0.90
CA PHE A 50 5.23 9.66 -2.06
C PHE A 50 5.74 11.05 -1.71
N ALA A 51 5.57 11.52 -0.48
CA ALA A 51 5.88 12.90 -0.11
C ALA A 51 7.05 13.04 0.87
N LYS A 52 7.47 11.95 1.53
CA LYS A 52 8.61 11.89 2.46
C LYS A 52 9.46 10.60 2.32
N PRO A 53 10.00 10.28 1.12
CA PRO A 53 10.87 9.12 0.90
C PRO A 53 11.98 8.94 1.95
N SER A 54 12.66 10.01 2.37
CA SER A 54 13.76 9.93 3.34
C SER A 54 13.30 9.50 4.73
N SER A 55 12.07 9.87 5.12
CA SER A 55 11.46 9.41 6.36
C SER A 55 11.08 7.92 6.27
N LEU A 56 10.48 7.51 5.15
CA LEU A 56 10.18 6.10 4.92
C LEU A 56 11.44 5.24 4.93
N LEU A 57 12.48 5.66 4.21
CA LEU A 57 13.78 4.99 4.18
C LEU A 57 14.38 4.82 5.58
N SER A 58 14.29 5.85 6.43
CA SER A 58 14.78 5.75 7.82
C SER A 58 14.08 4.65 8.62
N ALA A 59 12.82 4.34 8.31
CA ALA A 59 12.02 3.33 8.99
C ALA A 59 12.29 1.90 8.49
N VAL A 60 12.82 1.73 7.27
CA VAL A 60 13.07 0.42 6.62
C VAL A 60 13.77 -0.60 7.53
N PRO A 61 14.85 -0.26 8.27
CA PRO A 61 15.53 -1.25 9.12
C PRO A 61 14.64 -1.91 10.17
N MET A 62 13.53 -1.26 10.55
CA MET A 62 12.58 -1.71 11.55
C MET A 62 11.32 -2.37 10.95
N VAL A 63 11.20 -2.41 9.62
CA VAL A 63 10.06 -3.00 8.90
C VAL A 63 10.12 -4.53 9.00
N ARG A 64 9.17 -5.12 9.74
CA ARG A 64 9.04 -6.57 9.95
C ARG A 64 7.58 -6.98 9.87
N LEU A 65 7.28 -8.08 9.19
CA LEU A 65 5.93 -8.63 9.20
C LEU A 65 5.59 -9.13 10.62
N PRO A 66 4.40 -8.80 11.16
CA PRO A 66 3.99 -9.29 12.47
C PRO A 66 3.67 -10.79 12.47
N PHE A 67 3.43 -11.39 11.31
CA PHE A 67 3.16 -12.82 11.12
C PHE A 67 3.85 -13.33 9.85
N PRO A 68 4.12 -14.64 9.71
CA PRO A 68 4.78 -15.19 8.50
C PRO A 68 3.99 -14.96 7.21
N THR A 69 2.67 -14.89 7.30
CA THR A 69 1.76 -14.63 6.17
C THR A 69 0.74 -13.58 6.58
N VAL A 70 0.74 -12.45 5.90
CA VAL A 70 -0.08 -11.28 6.20
C VAL A 70 -0.82 -10.82 4.96
N TRP A 71 -2.10 -10.49 5.09
CA TRP A 71 -2.88 -9.79 4.08
C TRP A 71 -3.14 -8.36 4.53
N LEU A 72 -2.70 -7.39 3.74
CA LEU A 72 -3.03 -5.98 3.93
C LEU A 72 -4.06 -5.56 2.89
N GLU A 73 -5.07 -4.79 3.30
CA GLU A 73 -6.11 -4.25 2.41
C GLU A 73 -6.41 -2.79 2.75
N TRP A 74 -6.68 -1.98 1.71
CA TRP A 74 -7.19 -0.62 1.86
C TRP A 74 -8.06 -0.21 0.66
N SER A 75 -8.80 0.90 0.82
CA SER A 75 -9.52 1.52 -0.29
C SER A 75 -8.65 2.55 -1.01
N GLU A 76 -8.75 2.59 -2.33
CA GLU A 76 -8.05 3.58 -3.16
C GLU A 76 -8.96 4.78 -3.51
N ARG A 77 -10.21 4.80 -3.03
CA ARG A 77 -11.20 5.84 -3.36
C ARG A 77 -10.79 7.26 -2.95
N ARG A 78 -9.94 7.38 -1.94
CA ARG A 78 -9.46 8.67 -1.40
C ARG A 78 -7.97 8.89 -1.65
N SER A 79 -7.36 8.11 -2.54
CA SER A 79 -5.93 8.24 -2.83
C SER A 79 -5.66 9.59 -3.49
N LEU A 80 -5.09 10.54 -2.73
CA LEU A 80 -4.74 11.88 -3.21
C LEU A 80 -3.50 11.86 -4.13
N HIS A 81 -2.74 10.78 -4.12
CA HIS A 81 -1.52 10.62 -4.88
C HIS A 81 -1.78 9.73 -6.08
N ARG A 82 -2.35 10.36 -7.12
CA ARG A 82 -2.35 9.83 -8.47
C ARG A 82 -1.07 10.30 -9.14
N SER A 83 -0.36 9.37 -9.79
CA SER A 83 0.71 9.76 -10.68
C SER A 83 0.13 10.30 -11.98
N GLU A 84 0.78 11.27 -12.63
CA GLU A 84 0.38 11.72 -13.97
C GLU A 84 0.40 10.52 -14.95
N ALA A 85 1.35 9.61 -14.76
CA ALA A 85 1.46 8.36 -15.52
C ALA A 85 0.26 7.40 -15.34
N THR A 86 -0.51 7.51 -14.25
CA THR A 86 -1.71 6.69 -13.99
C THR A 86 -3.01 7.47 -14.17
N GLU A 87 -2.97 8.71 -14.66
CA GLU A 87 -4.19 9.50 -14.92
C GLU A 87 -5.10 8.88 -15.98
N SER A 88 -4.51 8.16 -16.93
CA SER A 88 -5.24 7.41 -17.96
C SER A 88 -5.74 6.05 -17.47
N LEU A 89 -5.14 5.49 -16.42
CA LEU A 89 -5.49 4.16 -15.91
C LEU A 89 -6.63 4.27 -14.89
N PRO A 90 -7.67 3.41 -14.99
CA PRO A 90 -8.81 3.52 -14.11
C PRO A 90 -8.46 3.04 -12.71
N MET A 91 -8.70 3.92 -11.74
CA MET A 91 -8.35 3.67 -10.34
C MET A 91 -9.13 2.45 -9.80
N PRO A 92 -8.46 1.53 -9.09
CA PRO A 92 -9.15 0.46 -8.39
C PRO A 92 -10.00 1.04 -7.24
N ASP A 93 -11.08 0.36 -6.88
CA ASP A 93 -11.86 0.63 -5.66
C ASP A 93 -11.08 0.20 -4.41
N LYS A 94 -10.39 -0.93 -4.52
CA LYS A 94 -9.64 -1.57 -3.44
C LYS A 94 -8.32 -2.11 -3.92
N PHE A 95 -7.36 -2.08 -3.02
CA PHE A 95 -6.05 -2.67 -3.16
C PHE A 95 -5.85 -3.67 -2.04
N GLY A 96 -5.24 -4.80 -2.36
CA GLY A 96 -4.82 -5.79 -1.38
C GLY A 96 -3.49 -6.40 -1.74
N VAL A 97 -2.71 -6.77 -0.72
CA VAL A 97 -1.42 -7.41 -0.91
C VAL A 97 -1.26 -8.55 0.08
N LEU A 98 -0.91 -9.72 -0.45
CA LEU A 98 -0.46 -10.86 0.34
C LEU A 98 1.05 -10.72 0.52
N LEU A 99 1.49 -10.72 1.77
CA LEU A 99 2.87 -10.61 2.20
C LEU A 99 3.30 -11.91 2.86
N GLU A 100 4.45 -12.42 2.44
CA GLU A 100 5.02 -13.66 2.95
C GLU A 100 6.49 -13.46 3.27
N THR A 101 7.00 -14.18 4.26
CA THR A 101 8.44 -14.23 4.59
C THR A 101 9.02 -15.55 4.10
N PRO A 102 9.48 -15.65 2.83
CA PRO A 102 10.10 -16.88 2.33
C PRO A 102 11.40 -17.24 3.06
N GLU A 103 12.11 -16.23 3.56
CA GLU A 103 13.33 -16.35 4.36
C GLU A 103 13.48 -15.09 5.24
N GLU A 104 14.35 -15.16 6.26
CA GLU A 104 14.54 -14.05 7.19
C GLU A 104 15.01 -12.78 6.47
N GLY A 105 14.29 -11.67 6.68
CA GLY A 105 14.64 -10.38 6.07
C GLY A 105 14.22 -10.21 4.62
N LEU A 106 13.53 -11.19 4.01
CA LEU A 106 12.93 -11.06 2.69
C LEU A 106 11.40 -11.09 2.79
N ILE A 107 10.75 -10.18 2.09
CA ILE A 107 9.29 -10.11 2.01
C ILE A 107 8.88 -10.32 0.56
N LEU A 108 8.02 -11.30 0.28
CA LEU A 108 7.37 -11.49 -1.01
C LEU A 108 5.98 -10.86 -0.96
N ALA A 109 5.69 -9.95 -1.89
CA ALA A 109 4.43 -9.22 -2.02
C ALA A 109 3.70 -9.59 -3.31
N SER A 110 2.50 -10.16 -3.19
CA SER A 110 1.60 -10.47 -4.31
C SER A 110 0.36 -9.58 -4.27
N TYR A 111 0.13 -8.83 -5.34
CA TYR A 111 -0.81 -7.71 -5.37
C TYR A 111 -2.13 -8.06 -6.04
N VAL A 112 -3.22 -7.51 -5.52
CA VAL A 112 -4.58 -7.72 -6.02
C VAL A 112 -5.31 -6.38 -6.04
N TRP A 113 -5.99 -6.12 -7.15
CA TRP A 113 -6.86 -4.96 -7.30
C TRP A 113 -8.30 -5.38 -7.53
N LEU A 114 -9.21 -4.56 -7.03
CA LEU A 114 -10.61 -4.63 -7.40
C LEU A 114 -11.00 -3.34 -8.10
N HIS A 115 -11.40 -3.42 -9.36
CA HIS A 115 -11.91 -2.28 -10.11
C HIS A 115 -13.43 -2.15 -9.99
N SER A 116 -13.92 -0.91 -10.05
CA SER A 116 -15.34 -0.65 -10.25
C SER A 116 -15.78 -1.22 -11.61
N ARG A 117 -17.08 -1.45 -11.81
CA ARG A 117 -17.57 -1.93 -13.12
C ARG A 117 -17.26 -0.91 -14.22
N ALA A 118 -17.44 0.37 -13.96
CA ALA A 118 -17.09 1.44 -14.91
C ALA A 118 -15.58 1.43 -15.22
N SER A 119 -14.74 1.30 -14.19
CA SER A 119 -13.29 1.19 -14.31
C SER A 119 -12.87 -0.04 -15.12
N ALA A 120 -13.51 -1.19 -14.91
CA ALA A 120 -13.22 -2.42 -15.65
C ALA A 120 -13.59 -2.26 -17.13
N VAL A 121 -14.79 -1.73 -17.44
CA VAL A 121 -15.23 -1.48 -18.81
C VAL A 121 -14.28 -0.52 -19.53
N ALA A 122 -13.77 0.52 -18.86
CA ALA A 122 -12.79 1.44 -19.44
C ALA A 122 -11.46 0.77 -19.81
N ARG A 123 -11.10 -0.37 -19.20
CA ARG A 123 -9.93 -1.20 -19.60
C ARG A 123 -10.26 -2.23 -20.70
N GLY A 124 -11.47 -2.19 -21.27
CA GLY A 124 -11.95 -3.23 -22.18
C GLY A 124 -12.26 -4.56 -21.48
N LEU A 125 -12.41 -4.55 -20.15
CA LEU A 125 -12.77 -5.72 -19.36
C LEU A 125 -14.29 -5.79 -19.25
N HIS A 126 -14.91 -6.59 -20.13
CA HIS A 126 -16.36 -6.68 -20.25
C HIS A 126 -17.04 -7.70 -19.33
N ASP A 127 -16.27 -8.60 -18.69
CA ASP A 127 -16.79 -9.60 -17.74
C ASP A 127 -16.77 -9.07 -16.30
N GLU A 128 -17.82 -9.34 -15.51
CA GLU A 128 -17.85 -9.03 -14.08
C GLU A 128 -16.71 -9.74 -13.32
N SER A 129 -16.27 -10.90 -13.80
CA SER A 129 -15.12 -11.62 -13.22
C SER A 129 -13.80 -10.88 -13.42
N ALA A 130 -13.72 -9.98 -14.41
CA ALA A 130 -12.55 -9.18 -14.72
C ALA A 130 -12.39 -7.93 -13.83
N ARG A 131 -13.32 -7.71 -12.89
CA ARG A 131 -13.16 -6.69 -11.85
C ARG A 131 -12.07 -7.03 -10.85
N LEU A 132 -11.83 -8.32 -10.61
CA LEU A 132 -10.76 -8.81 -9.76
C LEU A 132 -9.51 -9.02 -10.62
N ASN A 133 -8.48 -8.22 -10.37
CA ASN A 133 -7.22 -8.30 -11.10
C ASN A 133 -6.12 -8.74 -10.12
N LEU A 134 -5.57 -9.94 -10.36
CA LEU A 134 -4.38 -10.42 -9.67
C LEU A 134 -3.16 -9.99 -10.49
N SER A 135 -2.20 -9.31 -9.87
CA SER A 135 -0.98 -8.90 -10.58
C SER A 135 -0.22 -10.09 -11.12
N TYR A 136 0.16 -10.01 -12.38
CA TYR A 136 1.07 -10.98 -12.99
C TYR A 136 2.48 -10.91 -12.39
N LEU A 137 2.85 -9.76 -11.78
CA LEU A 137 4.11 -9.61 -11.05
C LEU A 137 3.89 -9.57 -9.54
N SER A 138 4.84 -10.14 -8.81
CA SER A 138 5.05 -9.94 -7.39
C SER A 138 6.33 -9.13 -7.17
N SER A 139 6.49 -8.56 -5.98
CA SER A 139 7.72 -7.87 -5.60
C SER A 139 8.38 -8.58 -4.43
N PHE A 140 9.67 -8.84 -4.53
CA PHE A 140 10.53 -9.04 -3.38
C PHE A 140 10.92 -7.69 -2.80
N ILE A 141 10.75 -7.53 -1.49
CA ILE A 141 11.18 -6.37 -0.72
C ILE A 141 12.21 -6.88 0.29
N CYS A 142 13.43 -6.33 0.21
CA CYS A 142 14.53 -6.70 1.10
C CYS A 142 14.98 -5.47 1.89
N PRO A 143 14.53 -5.29 3.15
CA PRO A 143 14.90 -4.11 3.95
C PRO A 143 16.40 -3.90 4.18
N SER A 144 17.22 -4.95 4.09
CA SER A 144 18.69 -4.83 4.17
C SER A 144 19.33 -4.34 2.87
N GLY A 145 18.60 -4.38 1.75
CA GLY A 145 19.13 -4.16 0.40
C GLY A 145 20.00 -5.31 -0.13
N GLN A 146 20.16 -6.39 0.63
CA GLN A 146 20.99 -7.54 0.26
C GLN A 146 20.09 -8.70 -0.18
N PHE A 147 19.80 -8.77 -1.46
CA PHE A 147 19.02 -9.86 -2.03
C PHE A 147 19.85 -11.15 -2.15
N PRO A 148 19.25 -12.32 -1.86
CA PRO A 148 19.81 -13.61 -2.23
C PRO A 148 20.07 -13.73 -3.72
N ASP A 149 21.02 -14.58 -4.09
CA ASP A 149 21.40 -14.80 -5.49
C ASP A 149 20.26 -15.39 -6.35
N TRP A 150 19.31 -16.11 -5.73
CA TRP A 150 18.17 -16.68 -6.42
C TRP A 150 17.06 -15.67 -6.70
N VAL A 151 17.07 -14.50 -6.05
CA VAL A 151 16.10 -13.43 -6.31
C VAL A 151 16.49 -12.73 -7.61
N PRO A 152 15.59 -12.67 -8.62
CA PRO A 152 15.86 -11.90 -9.83
C PRO A 152 16.28 -10.48 -9.47
N ARG A 153 17.16 -9.84 -10.25
CA ARG A 153 17.51 -8.43 -10.06
C ARG A 153 16.91 -7.61 -11.20
N SER A 154 15.60 -7.37 -11.15
CA SER A 154 14.99 -6.43 -12.08
C SER A 154 15.31 -5.01 -11.63
N LYS A 155 15.81 -4.17 -12.54
CA LYS A 155 15.95 -2.75 -12.25
C LYS A 155 14.62 -2.08 -12.55
N TRP A 156 14.03 -1.48 -11.53
CA TRP A 156 12.90 -0.57 -11.73
C TRP A 156 13.43 0.77 -12.23
N GLU A 157 12.81 1.29 -13.29
CA GLU A 157 13.00 2.67 -13.68
C GLU A 157 12.21 3.57 -12.73
N ILE A 158 12.86 4.63 -12.25
CA ILE A 158 12.19 5.64 -11.44
C ILE A 158 11.39 6.51 -12.41
N SER A 159 10.08 6.64 -12.18
CA SER A 159 9.23 7.43 -13.07
C SER A 159 9.66 8.90 -13.14
N ASP A 160 9.47 9.52 -14.30
CA ASP A 160 9.77 10.94 -14.53
C ASP A 160 9.07 11.86 -13.53
N GLU A 161 7.87 11.50 -13.06
CA GLU A 161 7.18 12.26 -12.03
C GLU A 161 7.98 12.35 -10.73
N TYR A 162 8.64 11.28 -10.30
CA TYR A 162 9.50 11.33 -9.12
C TYR A 162 10.73 12.22 -9.37
N VAL A 163 11.32 12.12 -10.55
CA VAL A 163 12.45 12.98 -10.97
C VAL A 163 12.03 14.45 -10.90
N GLN A 164 10.89 14.79 -11.47
CA GLN A 164 10.36 16.15 -11.46
C GLN A 164 9.99 16.62 -10.04
N ARG A 165 9.24 15.82 -9.29
CA ARG A 165 8.77 16.15 -7.93
C ARG A 165 9.90 16.42 -6.96
N PHE A 166 11.01 15.71 -7.09
CA PHE A 166 12.16 15.82 -6.19
C PHE A 166 13.37 16.49 -6.85
N SER A 167 13.17 17.10 -8.03
CA SER A 167 14.17 17.96 -8.65
C SER A 167 14.54 19.09 -7.68
N GLY A 168 15.85 19.23 -7.41
CA GLY A 168 16.35 20.20 -6.43
C GLY A 168 16.30 19.75 -4.96
N ASN A 169 15.87 18.52 -4.65
CA ASN A 169 15.94 17.95 -3.30
C ASN A 169 16.76 16.64 -3.31
N GLU A 170 18.08 16.78 -3.33
CA GLU A 170 19.04 15.66 -3.41
C GLU A 170 18.79 14.59 -2.34
N ARG A 171 18.48 15.01 -1.11
CA ARG A 171 18.17 14.08 0.00
C ARG A 171 16.98 13.18 -0.30
N GLU A 172 15.88 13.74 -0.78
CA GLU A 172 14.69 12.93 -1.09
C GLU A 172 14.91 12.09 -2.36
N TRP A 173 15.67 12.61 -3.32
CA TRP A 173 16.06 11.88 -4.52
C TRP A 173 16.91 10.65 -4.20
N ASP A 174 17.93 10.80 -3.36
CA ASP A 174 18.76 9.69 -2.86
C ASP A 174 17.91 8.66 -2.12
N ALA A 175 16.95 9.12 -1.32
CA ALA A 175 16.06 8.23 -0.63
C ALA A 175 15.16 7.42 -1.58
N ILE A 176 14.69 8.00 -2.68
CA ILE A 176 13.92 7.27 -3.69
C ILE A 176 14.77 6.22 -4.38
N LYS A 177 16.01 6.56 -4.77
CA LYS A 177 16.95 5.60 -5.37
C LYS A 177 17.19 4.43 -4.41
N ALA A 178 17.46 4.72 -3.14
CA ALA A 178 17.66 3.71 -2.12
C ALA A 178 16.42 2.84 -1.93
N LEU A 179 15.23 3.42 -1.74
CA LEU A 179 13.98 2.66 -1.60
C LEU A 179 13.69 1.78 -2.83
N THR A 180 13.95 2.28 -4.03
CA THR A 180 13.75 1.53 -5.27
C THR A 180 14.74 0.37 -5.38
N SER A 181 15.94 0.49 -4.82
CA SER A 181 16.92 -0.60 -4.75
C SER A 181 16.57 -1.69 -3.74
N LEU A 182 15.59 -1.48 -2.86
CA LEU A 182 15.10 -2.50 -1.92
C LEU A 182 14.06 -3.42 -2.55
N GLU A 183 13.73 -3.23 -3.82
CA GLU A 183 12.69 -3.97 -4.52
C GLU A 183 13.24 -4.74 -5.71
N SER A 184 12.71 -5.93 -5.93
CA SER A 184 12.83 -6.63 -7.20
C SER A 184 11.52 -7.28 -7.64
N ALA A 185 11.20 -7.17 -8.92
CA ALA A 185 10.06 -7.80 -9.55
C ALA A 185 10.32 -9.28 -9.84
N THR A 186 9.29 -10.08 -9.74
CA THR A 186 9.29 -11.47 -10.19
C THR A 186 7.92 -11.85 -10.73
N PRO A 187 7.81 -12.79 -11.69
CA PRO A 187 6.52 -13.37 -12.03
C PRO A 187 5.81 -13.91 -10.78
N CYS A 188 4.54 -13.55 -10.64
CA CYS A 188 3.73 -13.95 -9.51
C CYS A 188 3.53 -15.46 -9.53
N ARG A 189 3.95 -16.14 -8.45
CA ARG A 189 4.00 -17.61 -8.38
C ARG A 189 2.64 -18.29 -8.63
N PHE A 190 1.53 -17.60 -8.35
CA PHE A 190 0.18 -18.12 -8.59
C PHE A 190 -0.10 -18.35 -10.08
N TYR A 191 0.62 -17.67 -10.97
CA TYR A 191 0.53 -17.84 -12.42
C TYR A 191 1.41 -18.96 -12.96
N GLY A 192 2.07 -19.78 -12.14
CA GLY A 192 3.00 -20.81 -12.61
C GLY A 192 2.44 -21.77 -13.68
N ALA A 193 1.13 -22.08 -13.64
CA ALA A 193 0.46 -22.86 -14.67
C ALA A 193 0.24 -22.06 -15.98
N LEU A 194 -0.14 -20.78 -15.87
CA LEU A 194 -0.33 -19.90 -17.02
C LEU A 194 1.00 -19.67 -17.75
N ILE A 195 2.07 -19.36 -17.01
CA ILE A 195 3.41 -19.05 -17.53
C ILE A 195 3.93 -20.16 -18.46
N LYS A 196 3.67 -21.43 -18.13
CA LYS A 196 4.07 -22.58 -18.94
C LYS A 196 3.35 -22.69 -20.28
N THR A 197 2.24 -21.96 -20.46
CA THR A 197 1.35 -22.11 -21.63
C THR A 197 1.30 -20.88 -22.52
N VAL A 198 1.75 -19.72 -22.04
CA VAL A 198 1.71 -18.46 -22.79
C VAL A 198 2.99 -18.30 -23.60
N PRO A 199 2.91 -17.94 -24.89
CA PRO A 199 4.08 -17.67 -25.73
C PRO A 199 5.01 -16.60 -25.11
N PRO A 200 6.34 -16.72 -25.26
CA PRO A 200 7.31 -15.78 -24.66
C PRO A 200 7.07 -14.30 -24.98
N LEU A 201 6.63 -13.98 -26.20
CA LEU A 201 6.34 -12.59 -26.58
C LEU A 201 5.15 -12.01 -25.78
N GLN A 202 4.11 -12.81 -25.58
CA GLN A 202 2.94 -12.41 -24.79
C GLN A 202 3.30 -12.31 -23.30
N LEU A 203 4.18 -13.19 -22.79
CA LEU A 203 4.70 -13.08 -21.42
C LEU A 203 5.42 -11.75 -21.20
N LYS A 204 6.29 -11.34 -22.12
CA LYS A 204 6.96 -10.02 -22.03
C LYS A 204 5.99 -8.85 -22.03
N GLN A 205 4.91 -8.93 -22.81
CA GLN A 205 3.87 -7.90 -22.82
C GLN A 205 3.10 -7.85 -21.49
N LEU A 206 2.78 -9.01 -20.92
CA LEU A 206 2.16 -9.11 -19.59
C LEU A 206 3.09 -8.57 -18.50
N GLU A 207 4.38 -8.88 -18.56
CA GLU A 207 5.40 -8.36 -17.65
C GLU A 207 5.51 -6.84 -17.72
N ALA A 208 5.64 -6.27 -18.92
CA ALA A 208 5.70 -4.83 -19.12
C ALA A 208 4.44 -4.12 -18.57
N SER A 209 3.25 -4.63 -18.92
CA SER A 209 2.00 -4.05 -18.41
C SER A 209 1.88 -4.18 -16.89
N ALA A 210 2.27 -5.32 -16.31
CA ALA A 210 2.24 -5.50 -14.87
C ALA A 210 3.28 -4.61 -14.15
N ALA A 211 4.45 -4.40 -14.74
CA ALA A 211 5.49 -3.55 -14.19
C ALA A 211 5.00 -2.10 -14.03
N GLU A 212 4.33 -1.55 -15.05
CA GLU A 212 3.72 -0.22 -15.00
C GLU A 212 2.71 -0.08 -13.85
N ASN A 213 1.90 -1.12 -13.59
CA ASN A 213 0.92 -1.10 -12.50
C ASN A 213 1.55 -1.22 -11.09
N LEU A 214 2.80 -1.69 -10.98
CA LEU A 214 3.48 -1.89 -9.69
C LEU A 214 4.38 -0.72 -9.29
N VAL A 215 4.66 0.22 -10.20
CA VAL A 215 5.58 1.33 -9.92
C VAL A 215 5.13 2.11 -8.69
N GLY A 216 5.91 2.03 -7.62
CA GLY A 216 5.67 2.76 -6.37
C GLY A 216 4.80 2.03 -5.35
N GLU A 217 4.17 0.90 -5.70
CA GLU A 217 3.30 0.15 -4.78
C GLU A 217 4.08 -0.44 -3.61
N SER A 218 5.31 -0.92 -3.85
CA SER A 218 6.21 -1.40 -2.79
C SER A 218 6.45 -0.37 -1.69
N LYS A 219 6.55 0.93 -2.05
CA LYS A 219 6.75 2.02 -1.08
C LYS A 219 5.52 2.18 -0.18
N ARG A 220 4.30 2.04 -0.73
CA ARG A 220 3.05 1.99 0.06
C ARG A 220 3.03 0.77 0.98
N VAL A 221 3.46 -0.39 0.49
CA VAL A 221 3.57 -1.62 1.29
C VAL A 221 4.55 -1.44 2.45
N ILE A 222 5.75 -0.89 2.20
CA ILE A 222 6.73 -0.58 3.25
C ILE A 222 6.13 0.39 4.27
N ALA A 223 5.43 1.43 3.81
CA ALA A 223 4.74 2.38 4.70
C ALA A 223 3.66 1.70 5.55
N ALA A 224 2.90 0.77 4.97
CA ALA A 224 1.89 -0.02 5.66
C ALA A 224 2.50 -0.85 6.79
N ILE A 225 3.58 -1.58 6.50
CA ILE A 225 4.27 -2.40 7.50
C ILE A 225 4.91 -1.50 8.57
N ALA A 226 5.51 -0.37 8.18
CA ALA A 226 6.09 0.59 9.12
C ALA A 226 5.02 1.20 10.06
N LEU A 227 3.80 1.46 9.57
CA LEU A 227 2.67 1.86 10.43
C LEU A 227 2.26 0.72 11.38
N LEU A 228 2.22 -0.53 10.92
CA LEU A 228 1.94 -1.70 11.77
C LEU A 228 2.99 -1.90 12.86
N ASN A 229 4.26 -1.59 12.58
CA ASN A 229 5.35 -1.67 13.54
C ASN A 229 5.49 -0.42 14.43
N SER A 230 4.72 0.64 14.15
CA SER A 230 4.83 1.90 14.87
C SER A 230 4.14 1.83 16.23
N ARG A 231 4.87 2.20 17.28
CA ARG A 231 4.42 2.04 18.68
C ARG A 231 3.22 2.90 19.08
N ASN A 232 2.97 3.97 18.33
CA ASN A 232 1.97 4.98 18.67
C ASN A 232 0.99 5.27 17.53
N ALA A 233 1.11 4.58 16.40
CA ALA A 233 0.34 4.92 15.22
C ALA A 233 -1.07 4.36 15.25
N ILE A 234 -1.25 3.10 15.67
CA ILE A 234 -2.45 2.35 15.32
C ILE A 234 -3.19 1.76 16.51
N ASP A 235 -4.52 1.74 16.40
CA ASP A 235 -5.36 0.76 17.10
C ASP A 235 -5.61 -0.43 16.18
N ILE A 236 -5.53 -1.61 16.76
CA ILE A 236 -5.87 -2.86 16.09
C ILE A 236 -7.07 -3.44 16.83
N VAL A 237 -8.22 -3.48 16.16
CA VAL A 237 -9.47 -4.01 16.73
C VAL A 237 -9.94 -5.16 15.88
N ASP A 238 -10.20 -6.31 16.50
CA ASP A 238 -10.76 -7.46 15.77
C ASP A 238 -12.20 -7.18 15.36
N ALA A 239 -12.52 -7.45 14.10
CA ALA A 239 -13.87 -7.25 13.57
C ALA A 239 -14.83 -8.32 14.11
N ASP A 240 -15.95 -7.90 14.71
CA ASP A 240 -17.03 -8.82 15.06
C ASP A 240 -17.83 -9.21 13.80
N LEU A 241 -17.61 -10.44 13.33
CA LEU A 241 -18.27 -11.00 12.16
C LEU A 241 -19.44 -11.92 12.49
N SER A 242 -19.78 -12.09 13.78
CA SER A 242 -20.78 -13.05 14.24
C SER A 242 -22.14 -12.85 13.56
N LYS A 243 -22.62 -11.60 13.50
CA LYS A 243 -23.90 -11.23 12.88
C LYS A 243 -23.92 -11.46 11.37
N ILE A 244 -22.83 -11.11 10.68
CA ILE A 244 -22.73 -11.26 9.21
C ILE A 244 -22.64 -12.74 8.83
N ASN A 245 -21.80 -13.50 9.55
CA ASN A 245 -21.63 -14.93 9.28
C ASN A 245 -22.88 -15.74 9.63
N ARG A 246 -23.67 -15.33 10.63
CA ARG A 246 -24.97 -15.97 10.92
C ARG A 246 -25.97 -15.82 9.77
N LYS A 247 -25.94 -14.69 9.06
CA LYS A 247 -26.81 -14.43 7.91
C LYS A 247 -26.37 -15.14 6.62
N ARG A 248 -25.12 -15.61 6.57
CA ARG A 248 -24.60 -16.36 5.42
C ARG A 248 -24.92 -17.84 5.62
N THR A 249 -26.07 -18.28 5.13
CA THR A 249 -26.49 -19.68 5.08
C THR A 249 -26.30 -20.25 3.67
N GLY A 250 -26.00 -21.55 3.56
CA GLY A 250 -25.88 -22.23 2.27
C GLY A 250 -24.45 -22.26 1.69
N THR A 251 -24.32 -22.08 0.37
CA THR A 251 -23.08 -22.32 -0.40
C THR A 251 -22.05 -21.21 -0.33
N LYS A 252 -22.40 -20.03 0.19
CA LYS A 252 -21.47 -18.89 0.28
C LYS A 252 -20.49 -19.09 1.44
N PRO A 253 -19.16 -18.96 1.22
CA PRO A 253 -18.19 -19.14 2.28
C PRO A 253 -18.40 -18.11 3.39
N LYS A 254 -18.07 -18.48 4.63
CA LYS A 254 -18.02 -17.53 5.76
C LYS A 254 -16.98 -16.45 5.48
N ARG A 255 -17.24 -15.23 5.96
CA ARG A 255 -16.25 -14.16 5.90
C ARG A 255 -15.06 -14.48 6.80
N LEU A 256 -13.87 -14.13 6.32
CA LEU A 256 -12.64 -14.32 7.06
C LEU A 256 -12.54 -13.33 8.22
N SER A 257 -12.03 -13.78 9.37
CA SER A 257 -11.66 -12.91 10.48
C SER A 257 -10.62 -11.88 10.03
N HIS A 258 -10.66 -10.69 10.59
CA HIS A 258 -9.66 -9.67 10.31
C HIS A 258 -9.60 -8.67 11.43
N SER A 259 -8.47 -8.00 11.53
CA SER A 259 -8.30 -6.86 12.40
C SER A 259 -8.39 -5.57 11.57
N ILE A 260 -9.12 -4.60 12.10
CA ILE A 260 -9.23 -3.27 11.52
C ILE A 260 -8.12 -2.41 12.12
N VAL A 261 -7.34 -1.79 11.24
CA VAL A 261 -6.23 -0.92 11.59
C VAL A 261 -6.67 0.52 11.39
N THR A 262 -6.67 1.28 12.47
CA THR A 262 -7.02 2.71 12.47
C THR A 262 -5.88 3.50 13.07
N ILE A 263 -5.54 4.66 12.50
CA ILE A 263 -4.58 5.55 13.14
C ILE A 263 -5.20 6.18 14.39
N LYS A 264 -4.60 5.95 15.57
CA LYS A 264 -4.97 6.63 16.81
C LYS A 264 -4.49 8.08 16.76
N LEU A 265 -5.43 8.99 16.58
CA LEU A 265 -5.21 10.42 16.77
C LEU A 265 -5.28 10.72 18.27
N SER A 266 -4.24 10.41 19.04
CA SER A 266 -4.25 10.77 20.46
C SER A 266 -4.20 12.31 20.60
N SER A 267 -5.13 12.88 21.37
CA SER A 267 -5.19 14.31 21.71
C SER A 267 -3.88 14.83 22.31
N ARG A 268 -3.14 13.96 23.02
CA ARG A 268 -1.81 14.26 23.58
C ARG A 268 -0.75 14.62 22.55
N GLN A 269 -0.83 14.12 21.31
CA GLN A 269 0.09 14.53 20.24
C GLN A 269 -0.25 15.90 19.66
N SER A 270 -1.51 16.36 19.77
CA SER A 270 -1.87 17.77 19.54
C SER A 270 -1.25 18.64 20.61
N ALA A 271 -1.51 18.29 21.88
CA ALA A 271 -1.02 19.04 23.03
C ALA A 271 0.52 19.08 23.10
N SER A 272 1.22 18.01 22.74
CA SER A 272 2.69 17.99 22.74
C SER A 272 3.31 18.79 21.57
N ALA A 273 2.58 18.99 20.47
CA ALA A 273 3.01 19.89 19.40
C ALA A 273 2.81 21.36 19.81
N GLU A 274 1.74 21.64 20.55
CA GLU A 274 1.46 22.95 21.15
C GLU A 274 2.42 23.31 22.31
N ALA A 275 2.92 22.32 23.05
CA ALA A 275 3.79 22.51 24.21
C ALA A 275 5.29 22.70 23.89
N GLN A 276 5.72 22.59 22.62
CA GLN A 276 7.11 22.87 22.24
C GLN A 276 7.32 24.39 22.11
N HIS A 277 7.60 25.04 23.25
CA HIS A 277 7.89 26.47 23.40
C HIS A 277 9.19 26.95 22.71
N LEU A 278 9.31 26.74 21.40
CA LEU A 278 10.14 27.61 20.56
C LEU A 278 9.31 28.88 20.28
N SER A 279 9.95 30.01 20.01
CA SER A 279 9.28 31.31 19.80
C SER A 279 8.40 31.30 18.53
N ASP A 280 7.23 30.66 18.62
CA ASP A 280 6.23 30.50 17.56
C ASP A 280 5.52 31.83 17.20
N ALA A 281 5.90 32.94 17.85
CA ALA A 281 5.31 34.25 17.63
C ALA A 281 5.47 34.79 16.19
N GLU A 282 6.37 34.20 15.39
CA GLU A 282 6.71 34.70 14.05
C GLU A 282 6.44 33.69 12.91
N ILE A 283 5.94 32.49 13.22
CA ILE A 283 5.76 31.44 12.21
C ILE A 283 4.38 31.54 11.57
N ARG A 284 4.35 31.78 10.27
CA ARG A 284 3.14 31.69 9.44
C ARG A 284 2.50 30.31 9.53
N GLU A 285 1.18 30.29 9.58
CA GLU A 285 0.39 29.06 9.60
C GLU A 285 0.73 28.17 8.40
N HIS A 286 1.10 26.92 8.67
CA HIS A 286 1.35 25.91 7.65
C HIS A 286 1.10 24.51 8.20
N GLU A 287 0.64 23.61 7.35
CA GLU A 287 0.45 22.21 7.75
C GLU A 287 1.75 21.41 7.57
N VAL A 288 2.24 20.88 8.69
CA VAL A 288 3.34 19.94 8.79
C VAL A 288 2.86 18.56 8.34
N ARG A 289 3.60 17.90 7.44
CA ARG A 289 3.25 16.58 6.90
C ARG A 289 3.52 15.45 7.91
N GLY A 290 2.71 14.40 7.82
CA GLY A 290 2.92 13.16 8.55
C GLY A 290 4.23 12.49 8.13
N HIS A 291 4.97 11.93 9.08
CA HIS A 291 6.23 11.26 8.82
C HIS A 291 6.58 10.27 9.94
N PHE A 292 7.46 9.32 9.63
CA PHE A 292 8.06 8.44 10.63
C PHE A 292 9.22 9.12 11.35
N LYS A 293 9.27 8.91 12.66
CA LYS A 293 10.40 9.25 13.52
C LYS A 293 10.95 7.98 14.13
N VAL A 294 12.17 7.63 13.74
CA VAL A 294 12.89 6.47 14.27
C VAL A 294 13.67 6.87 15.51
N ARG A 295 13.55 6.07 16.56
CA ARG A 295 14.29 6.21 17.83
C ARG A 295 14.92 4.86 18.18
N LYS A 296 15.82 4.84 19.17
CA LYS A 296 16.37 3.59 19.72
C LYS A 296 15.28 2.59 20.15
N SER A 297 14.14 3.11 20.62
CA SER A 297 13.02 2.28 21.06
C SER A 297 12.10 1.80 19.93
N GLY A 298 12.25 2.26 18.69
CA GLY A 298 11.44 1.81 17.55
C GLY A 298 10.95 2.95 16.67
N ILE A 299 9.99 2.62 15.79
CA ILE A 299 9.34 3.58 14.90
C ILE A 299 8.16 4.24 15.61
N TYR A 300 8.01 5.53 15.39
CA TYR A 300 6.87 6.32 15.80
C TYR A 300 6.29 7.05 14.59
N TRP A 301 4.97 7.11 14.51
CA TRP A 301 4.27 7.96 13.54
C TRP A 301 4.08 9.34 14.15
N TRP A 302 4.55 10.36 13.43
CA TRP A 302 4.25 11.75 13.72
C TRP A 302 3.15 12.20 12.77
N ARG A 303 1.97 12.45 13.32
CA ARG A 303 0.79 12.83 12.51
C ARG A 303 0.98 14.20 11.84
N PRO A 304 0.26 14.46 10.73
CA PRO A 304 0.14 15.82 10.20
C PRO A 304 -0.53 16.75 11.23
N PHE A 305 -0.13 18.01 11.28
CA PHE A 305 -0.74 19.04 12.14
C PHE A 305 -0.48 20.44 11.59
N ILE A 306 -1.29 21.42 11.98
CA ILE A 306 -1.08 22.84 11.67
C ILE A 306 -0.07 23.42 12.66
N ARG A 307 0.95 24.10 12.15
CA ARG A 307 1.95 24.84 12.93
C ARG A 307 1.92 26.31 12.55
N GLY A 308 2.17 27.18 13.52
CA GLY A 308 2.18 28.63 13.31
C GLY A 308 0.82 29.26 13.56
N ARG A 309 0.69 30.53 13.17
CA ARG A 309 -0.45 31.39 13.48
C ARG A 309 -1.01 32.03 12.22
N SER A 310 -2.32 31.96 12.01
CA SER A 310 -2.97 32.59 10.86
C SER A 310 -2.85 34.11 10.90
N GLU A 311 -2.70 34.71 12.10
CA GLU A 311 -2.51 36.15 12.29
C GLU A 311 -1.19 36.66 11.69
N VAL A 312 -0.17 35.81 11.61
CA VAL A 312 1.14 36.13 11.00
C VAL A 312 1.13 35.88 9.48
N GLY A 313 0.01 35.33 8.97
CA GLY A 313 -0.20 34.92 7.59
C GLY A 313 -0.18 33.41 7.41
N VAL A 314 -0.75 32.94 6.30
CA VAL A 314 -0.78 31.52 5.91
C VAL A 314 0.25 31.30 4.81
N LEU A 315 1.10 30.28 4.92
CA LEU A 315 1.95 29.87 3.81
C LEU A 315 1.11 29.04 2.83
N PRO A 316 0.81 29.58 1.62
CA PRO A 316 0.03 28.83 0.66
C PRO A 316 0.82 27.59 0.23
N ARG A 317 0.17 26.43 0.28
CA ARG A 317 0.75 25.19 -0.24
C ARG A 317 0.85 25.28 -1.75
N LYS A 318 2.06 25.15 -2.29
CA LYS A 318 2.30 25.12 -3.74
C LYS A 318 1.89 23.80 -4.42
N HIS A 319 1.58 22.72 -3.68
CA HIS A 319 1.58 21.36 -4.26
C HIS A 319 0.39 20.44 -3.93
N TYR A 320 -0.59 20.84 -3.08
CA TYR A 320 -1.91 20.16 -3.00
C TYR A 320 -2.89 20.97 -2.13
N ARG A 321 -4.18 20.90 -2.47
CA ARG A 321 -5.30 21.54 -1.74
C ARG A 321 -5.88 20.55 -0.72
N VAL A 322 -5.94 20.94 0.54
CA VAL A 322 -6.69 20.21 1.57
C VAL A 322 -8.15 20.65 1.46
N ILE A 323 -9.05 19.72 1.22
CA ILE A 323 -10.48 19.98 1.35
C ILE A 323 -10.76 19.86 2.85
N GLY A 324 -11.12 20.98 3.48
CA GLY A 324 -11.40 21.06 4.91
C GLY A 324 -12.50 20.09 5.37
N GLU A 325 -12.50 19.83 6.67
CA GLU A 325 -13.31 18.87 7.42
C GLU A 325 -14.69 18.56 6.81
N ILE A 326 -14.94 17.25 6.62
CA ILE A 326 -16.31 16.74 6.44
C ILE A 326 -17.02 17.00 7.77
N GLN A 327 -17.88 18.02 7.81
CA GLN A 327 -18.85 18.16 8.88
C GLN A 327 -19.63 16.85 8.96
N SER A 328 -19.50 16.17 10.11
CA SER A 328 -20.11 14.87 10.42
C SER A 328 -21.62 14.94 10.50
#